data_AF-A0A2D8CH17-F1
#
_entry.id   AF-A0A2D8CH17-F1
#
_cell.length_a   1.000
_cell.length_b   1.000
_cell.length_c   1.000
_cell.angle_alpha   90.00
_cell.angle_beta   90.00
_cell.angle_gamma   90.00
#
_symmetry.space_group_name_H-M   'P 1'
#
loop_
_entity.id
_entity.type
_entity.pdbx_description
1 polymer ?
#
loop_
_entity_poly.entity_id
_entity_poly.type
_entity_poly.pdbx_seq_one_letter_code
_entity_poly.pdbx_strand_id
1 'polypeptide(L)'
;MAKKEQNKPRSFSNDLDRHPNAENDPDFDLDEYINQKSQNEELFAAEPEEEDRSQFKNAILIFIVFAASFLWFNNWSGSEAWTFIFGGDDNTTQVATAPPVSDRLEVQMPEIPTIPAVPDLPTLPGVDVPSSAGLDMPITEYLTILRDKGYLGDEVSSFSARQLYDGNVPISYLDQLQNAGFLEDLSFVYIINYYQNQIPLSYLESLQEAGVYEELSFVDVTNFYQNDVSTDYLIKLNEAGYLEDLSFVYVTNFYQNGVTVEFLDQLQEQGLYEDLNFLDIVDLYQRENGD
;
A
#
# COMPACT_ATOMS: atom_id res chain seq x y z
N MET A 1 -48.58 12.14 50.31
CA MET A 1 -48.74 11.63 48.93
C MET A 1 -47.87 12.49 48.03
N ALA A 2 -46.85 11.91 47.43
CA ALA A 2 -45.89 12.58 46.57
C ALA A 2 -46.41 12.61 45.12
N LYS A 3 -46.18 13.73 44.41
CA LYS A 3 -46.22 13.76 42.93
C LYS A 3 -45.00 14.54 42.45
N LYS A 4 -44.12 13.83 41.74
CA LYS A 4 -42.89 14.31 41.12
C LYS A 4 -43.17 14.83 39.70
N GLU A 5 -42.43 15.89 39.38
CA GLU A 5 -41.72 16.20 38.13
C GLU A 5 -42.48 16.31 36.79
N GLN A 6 -42.29 17.45 36.11
CA GLN A 6 -41.71 17.46 34.76
C GLN A 6 -41.05 18.81 34.50
N ASN A 7 -39.72 18.77 34.35
CA ASN A 7 -38.84 19.89 34.07
C ASN A 7 -38.70 20.02 32.54
N LYS A 8 -39.07 21.16 31.96
CA LYS A 8 -38.87 21.46 30.52
C LYS A 8 -37.45 21.99 30.32
N PRO A 9 -36.60 21.36 29.48
CA PRO A 9 -35.44 22.05 28.92
C PRO A 9 -35.81 22.81 27.65
N ARG A 10 -35.00 23.84 27.42
CA ARG A 10 -35.16 24.97 26.51
C ARG A 10 -34.89 24.58 25.05
N SER A 11 -35.61 25.25 24.16
CA SER A 11 -35.38 25.30 22.72
C SER A 11 -34.04 25.96 22.43
N PHE A 12 -33.24 25.31 21.57
CA PHE A 12 -32.21 25.96 20.77
C PHE A 12 -32.77 26.08 19.35
N SER A 13 -33.03 27.33 18.93
CA SER A 13 -33.22 27.67 17.52
C SER A 13 -31.88 27.57 16.83
N ASN A 14 -31.80 26.76 15.78
CA ASN A 14 -30.84 26.96 14.69
C ASN A 14 -31.68 27.21 13.44
N ASP A 15 -32.00 28.49 13.25
CA ASP A 15 -32.26 29.03 11.92
C ASP A 15 -30.92 29.03 11.19
N LEU A 16 -30.79 28.19 10.15
CA LEU A 16 -29.88 28.49 9.05
C LEU A 16 -30.58 28.14 7.74
N ASP A 17 -31.15 29.19 7.15
CA ASP A 17 -31.60 29.25 5.78
C ASP A 17 -30.44 28.98 4.79
N ARG A 18 -30.81 28.32 3.68
CA ARG A 18 -30.23 28.35 2.31
C ARG A 18 -28.95 27.52 2.06
N HIS A 19 -28.87 26.64 1.05
CA HIS A 19 -29.42 26.65 -0.31
C HIS A 19 -29.64 25.21 -0.88
N PRO A 20 -30.36 25.05 -2.02
CA PRO A 20 -31.19 23.90 -2.35
C PRO A 20 -30.45 22.83 -3.17
N ASN A 21 -30.88 21.58 -2.98
CA ASN A 21 -30.83 20.42 -3.90
C ASN A 21 -30.54 19.13 -3.12
N ALA A 22 -31.52 18.70 -2.36
CA ALA A 22 -31.74 17.28 -2.10
C ALA A 22 -33.27 17.14 -2.12
N GLU A 23 -33.76 16.30 -3.01
CA GLU A 23 -35.17 15.93 -3.07
C GLU A 23 -35.55 15.30 -1.73
N ASN A 24 -36.06 16.12 -0.81
CA ASN A 24 -36.72 15.67 0.40
C ASN A 24 -38.11 15.17 -0.02
N ASP A 25 -38.21 13.88 -0.32
CA ASP A 25 -39.50 13.21 -0.39
C ASP A 25 -40.04 13.09 1.06
N PRO A 26 -41.13 13.80 1.41
CA PRO A 26 -41.70 13.77 2.75
C PRO A 26 -42.31 12.41 3.12
N ASP A 27 -42.43 11.48 2.16
CA ASP A 27 -42.98 10.14 2.35
C ASP A 27 -41.89 9.04 2.33
N PHE A 28 -40.60 9.39 2.46
CA PHE A 28 -39.51 8.40 2.52
C PHE A 28 -39.58 7.58 3.83
N ASP A 29 -40.23 6.42 3.75
CA ASP A 29 -40.29 5.46 4.84
C ASP A 29 -39.04 4.57 4.83
N LEU A 30 -38.16 4.81 5.82
CA LEU A 30 -36.89 4.12 5.97
C LEU A 30 -37.08 2.62 6.23
N ASP A 31 -38.18 2.26 6.89
CA ASP A 31 -38.52 0.87 7.18
C ASP A 31 -38.95 0.16 5.90
N GLU A 32 -39.68 0.85 5.01
CA GLU A 32 -40.08 0.33 3.70
C GLU A 32 -38.88 0.20 2.76
N TYR A 33 -37.96 1.16 2.76
CA TYR A 33 -36.71 1.10 1.99
C TYR A 33 -35.82 -0.09 2.41
N ILE A 34 -35.67 -0.31 3.73
CA ILE A 34 -34.90 -1.44 4.25
C ILE A 34 -35.59 -2.76 3.89
N ASN A 35 -36.91 -2.85 3.99
CA ASN A 35 -37.67 -4.06 3.62
C ASN A 35 -37.60 -4.34 2.11
N GLN A 36 -37.62 -3.30 1.28
CA GLN A 36 -37.46 -3.41 -0.17
C GLN A 36 -36.05 -3.85 -0.56
N LYS A 37 -35.02 -3.37 0.15
CA LYS A 37 -33.63 -3.82 -0.03
C LYS A 37 -33.41 -5.25 0.47
N SER A 38 -34.07 -5.67 1.55
CA SER A 38 -33.97 -7.04 2.05
C SER A 38 -34.78 -8.05 1.23
N GLN A 39 -35.87 -7.65 0.59
CA GLN A 39 -36.63 -8.52 -0.32
C GLN A 39 -35.98 -8.65 -1.70
N ASN A 40 -35.09 -7.73 -2.07
CA ASN A 40 -34.26 -7.83 -3.28
C ASN A 40 -32.99 -8.70 -3.08
N GLU A 41 -32.97 -9.57 -2.05
CA GLU A 41 -31.96 -10.63 -1.86
C GLU A 41 -32.10 -11.80 -2.87
N GLU A 42 -32.87 -11.65 -3.95
CA GLU A 42 -32.85 -12.58 -5.11
C GLU A 42 -31.86 -12.17 -6.22
N LEU A 43 -30.88 -11.31 -5.93
CA LEU A 43 -29.76 -11.00 -6.85
C LEU A 43 -28.48 -11.82 -6.57
N PHE A 44 -28.58 -12.87 -5.75
CA PHE A 44 -27.55 -13.92 -5.59
C PHE A 44 -27.99 -15.28 -6.13
N ALA A 45 -28.92 -15.31 -7.10
CA ALA A 45 -29.32 -16.54 -7.79
C ALA A 45 -29.15 -16.39 -9.31
N ALA A 46 -27.91 -16.22 -9.75
CA ALA A 46 -27.46 -16.68 -11.05
C ALA A 46 -26.00 -17.09 -10.86
N GLU A 47 -25.77 -18.39 -10.68
CA GLU A 47 -24.45 -18.97 -10.93
C GLU A 47 -24.11 -18.68 -12.39
N PRO A 48 -23.06 -17.89 -12.72
CA PRO A 48 -22.43 -18.08 -14.01
C PRO A 48 -21.73 -19.44 -13.94
N GLU A 49 -21.97 -20.26 -14.96
CA GLU A 49 -21.40 -21.60 -15.10
C GLU A 49 -19.91 -21.62 -14.74
N GLU A 50 -19.52 -22.68 -14.05
CA GLU A 50 -18.15 -22.93 -13.61
C GLU A 50 -17.21 -23.03 -14.82
N GLU A 51 -16.48 -21.96 -15.10
CA GLU A 51 -15.17 -22.01 -15.76
C GLU A 51 -14.09 -21.61 -14.74
N ASP A 52 -13.22 -22.58 -14.47
CA ASP A 52 -12.00 -22.64 -13.65
C ASP A 52 -11.56 -21.40 -12.85
N ARG A 53 -12.17 -21.19 -11.67
CA ARG A 53 -11.67 -20.27 -10.61
C ARG A 53 -10.85 -20.95 -9.51
N SER A 54 -10.16 -22.05 -9.82
CA SER A 54 -9.32 -22.77 -8.84
C SER A 54 -8.01 -22.04 -8.56
N GLN A 55 -7.35 -21.54 -9.60
CA GLN A 55 -6.05 -20.88 -9.48
C GLN A 55 -6.14 -19.55 -8.72
N PHE A 56 -7.20 -18.76 -8.93
CA PHE A 56 -7.39 -17.48 -8.24
C PHE A 56 -7.63 -17.65 -6.73
N LYS A 57 -8.39 -18.68 -6.32
CA LYS A 57 -8.62 -18.99 -4.89
C LYS A 57 -7.36 -19.51 -4.22
N ASN A 58 -6.55 -20.31 -4.93
CA ASN A 58 -5.27 -20.81 -4.43
C ASN A 58 -4.23 -19.69 -4.35
N ALA A 59 -4.17 -18.78 -5.34
CA ALA A 59 -3.29 -17.62 -5.34
C ALA A 59 -3.62 -16.65 -4.21
N ILE A 60 -4.90 -16.40 -3.92
CA ILE A 60 -5.32 -15.59 -2.77
C ILE A 60 -4.85 -16.22 -1.45
N LEU A 61 -4.99 -17.54 -1.30
CA LEU A 61 -4.58 -18.22 -0.07
C LEU A 61 -3.06 -18.18 0.12
N ILE A 62 -2.30 -18.38 -0.96
CA ILE A 62 -0.84 -18.25 -0.98
C ILE A 62 -0.45 -16.81 -0.62
N PHE A 63 -1.07 -15.82 -1.25
CA PHE A 63 -0.85 -14.39 -0.96
C PHE A 63 -1.09 -14.06 0.51
N ILE A 64 -2.18 -14.56 1.12
CA ILE A 64 -2.49 -14.35 2.55
C ILE A 64 -1.40 -14.94 3.45
N VAL A 65 -0.91 -16.14 3.15
CA VAL A 65 0.16 -16.81 3.93
C VAL A 65 1.48 -16.05 3.82
N PHE A 66 1.83 -15.56 2.63
CA PHE A 66 3.04 -14.78 2.41
C PHE A 66 2.95 -13.37 2.99
N ALA A 67 1.80 -12.70 2.86
CA ALA A 67 1.54 -11.42 3.51
C ALA A 67 1.67 -11.54 5.05
N ALA A 68 1.13 -12.61 5.64
CA ALA A 68 1.30 -12.88 7.07
C ALA A 68 2.76 -13.14 7.47
N SER A 69 3.52 -13.84 6.63
CA SER A 69 4.95 -14.10 6.85
C SER A 69 5.80 -12.84 6.71
N PHE A 70 5.49 -11.98 5.74
CA PHE A 70 6.11 -10.68 5.52
C PHE A 70 5.85 -9.72 6.69
N LEU A 71 4.60 -9.66 7.17
CA LEU A 71 4.22 -8.92 8.38
C LEU A 71 5.02 -9.39 9.60
N TRP A 72 5.22 -10.70 9.74
CA TRP A 72 5.99 -11.26 10.85
C TRP A 72 7.49 -10.96 10.75
N PHE A 73 8.11 -11.11 9.57
CA PHE A 73 9.54 -10.90 9.38
C PHE A 73 9.95 -9.42 9.48
N ASN A 74 9.11 -8.51 8.99
CA ASN A 74 9.33 -7.07 9.10
C ASN A 74 8.79 -6.46 10.42
N ASN A 75 8.40 -7.31 11.38
CA ASN A 75 7.88 -6.95 12.70
C ASN A 75 6.71 -5.93 12.65
N TRP A 76 5.90 -5.99 11.59
CA TRP A 76 4.79 -5.08 11.37
C TRP A 76 3.56 -5.62 12.11
N SER A 77 3.21 -5.00 13.24
CA SER A 77 2.06 -5.48 14.02
C SER A 77 0.76 -5.15 13.28
N GLY A 78 -0.17 -6.11 13.17
CA GLY A 78 -1.47 -5.85 12.54
C GLY A 78 -2.17 -4.62 13.12
N SER A 79 -1.97 -4.33 14.41
CA SER A 79 -2.47 -3.12 15.06
C SER A 79 -1.95 -1.80 14.47
N GLU A 80 -0.75 -1.76 13.90
CA GLU A 80 -0.14 -0.56 13.30
C GLU A 80 -0.60 -0.34 11.85
N ALA A 81 -0.82 -1.41 11.07
CA ALA A 81 -1.38 -1.30 9.73
C ALA A 81 -2.88 -0.90 9.75
N TRP A 82 -3.65 -1.41 10.73
CA TRP A 82 -5.08 -1.08 10.86
C TRP A 82 -5.34 0.33 11.42
N THR A 83 -4.47 0.87 12.27
CA THR A 83 -4.59 2.25 12.79
C THR A 83 -4.22 3.31 11.75
N PHE A 84 -3.29 3.00 10.83
CA PHE A 84 -2.88 3.85 9.71
C PHE A 84 -3.95 3.98 8.61
N ILE A 85 -4.72 2.91 8.33
CA ILE A 85 -5.72 2.92 7.24
C ILE A 85 -7.09 3.46 7.68
N PHE A 86 -7.49 3.31 8.95
CA PHE A 86 -8.85 3.66 9.40
C PHE A 86 -8.94 4.68 10.54
N GLY A 87 -7.83 5.30 10.96
CA GLY A 87 -7.85 6.39 11.93
C GLY A 87 -8.36 5.96 13.31
N GLY A 88 -7.46 5.44 14.15
CA GLY A 88 -7.71 5.23 15.57
C GLY A 88 -6.95 6.26 16.40
N ASP A 89 -7.64 7.27 16.91
CA ASP A 89 -7.09 8.21 17.88
C ASP A 89 -6.73 7.52 19.21
N ASP A 90 -5.77 8.11 19.90
CA ASP A 90 -5.44 8.02 21.33
C ASP A 90 -4.38 6.99 21.80
N ASN A 91 -3.14 7.49 21.84
CA ASN A 91 -2.31 7.54 23.05
C ASN A 91 -2.43 6.35 24.02
N THR A 92 -1.83 5.20 23.70
CA THR A 92 -1.49 4.21 24.72
C THR A 92 -0.10 3.61 24.50
N THR A 93 0.91 4.22 25.12
CA THR A 93 2.16 3.53 25.42
C THR A 93 1.84 2.42 26.43
N GLN A 94 1.54 1.20 25.97
CA GLN A 94 1.59 0.02 26.84
C GLN A 94 2.89 -0.73 26.54
N VAL A 95 3.88 -0.48 27.41
CA VAL A 95 5.00 -1.39 27.61
C VAL A 95 4.41 -2.72 28.05
N ALA A 96 4.51 -3.74 27.19
CA ALA A 96 4.12 -5.09 27.55
C ALA A 96 5.10 -5.64 28.61
N THR A 97 4.76 -5.47 29.89
CA THR A 97 5.35 -6.29 30.95
C THR A 97 4.79 -7.71 30.85
N ALA A 98 5.64 -8.66 30.44
CA ALA A 98 5.33 -10.08 30.48
C ALA A 98 5.10 -10.56 31.94
N PRO A 99 4.18 -11.51 32.19
CA PRO A 99 4.01 -12.13 33.50
C PRO A 99 5.22 -13.01 33.85
N PRO A 100 5.57 -13.17 35.15
CA PRO A 100 6.70 -13.99 35.55
C PRO A 100 6.35 -15.48 35.36
N VAL A 101 6.99 -16.15 34.40
CA VAL A 101 6.94 -17.60 34.27
C VAL A 101 8.12 -18.18 35.04
N SER A 102 7.84 -18.71 36.23
CA SER A 102 8.75 -19.64 36.90
C SER A 102 8.68 -21.00 36.21
N ASP A 103 9.85 -21.60 35.97
CA ASP A 103 10.08 -22.94 35.44
C ASP A 103 9.47 -23.27 34.07
N ARG A 104 10.32 -23.28 33.02
CA ARG A 104 10.55 -24.48 32.18
C ARG A 104 11.54 -24.27 31.03
N LEU A 105 12.50 -25.19 30.98
CA LEU A 105 13.38 -25.62 29.88
C LEU A 105 14.31 -24.54 29.28
N GLU A 106 15.56 -24.51 29.75
CA GLU A 106 16.68 -23.90 29.04
C GLU A 106 16.90 -24.61 27.70
N VAL A 107 16.33 -24.06 26.63
CA VAL A 107 16.78 -24.36 25.26
C VAL A 107 18.00 -23.49 25.02
N GLN A 108 19.17 -24.10 24.98
CA GLN A 108 20.42 -23.44 24.62
C GLN A 108 20.34 -23.08 23.12
N MET A 109 20.01 -21.82 22.83
CA MET A 109 20.05 -21.31 21.46
C MET A 109 21.51 -21.29 20.98
N PRO A 110 21.82 -21.79 19.77
CA PRO A 110 23.14 -21.61 19.18
C PRO A 110 23.45 -20.12 19.05
N GLU A 111 24.71 -19.74 19.32
CA GLU A 111 25.19 -18.38 19.06
C GLU A 111 24.96 -18.05 17.59
N ILE A 112 24.20 -16.98 17.33
CA ILE A 112 23.99 -16.47 15.98
C ILE A 112 25.35 -15.99 15.48
N PRO A 113 25.86 -16.48 14.34
CA PRO A 113 27.09 -15.98 13.77
C PRO A 113 26.95 -14.48 13.49
N THR A 114 27.88 -13.68 13.99
CA THR A 114 27.93 -12.25 13.69
C THR A 114 28.09 -12.06 12.18
N ILE A 115 27.09 -11.47 11.54
CA ILE A 115 27.14 -11.08 10.14
C ILE A 115 28.30 -10.07 9.99
N PRO A 116 29.22 -10.26 9.04
CA PRO A 116 30.26 -9.26 8.78
C PRO A 116 29.60 -7.93 8.40
N ALA A 117 30.14 -6.83 8.91
CA ALA A 117 29.68 -5.49 8.54
C ALA A 117 29.63 -5.36 7.01
N VAL A 118 28.48 -4.93 6.50
CA VAL A 118 28.28 -4.63 5.08
C VAL A 118 29.37 -3.63 4.66
N PRO A 119 30.08 -3.85 3.54
CA PRO A 119 31.04 -2.87 3.04
C PRO A 119 30.32 -1.54 2.79
N ASP A 120 30.90 -0.44 3.26
CA ASP A 120 30.38 0.90 2.96
C ASP A 120 30.23 1.07 1.43
N LEU A 121 28.99 1.22 0.96
CA LEU A 121 28.74 1.61 -0.43
C LEU A 121 29.43 2.96 -0.71
N PRO A 122 29.96 3.17 -1.92
CA PRO A 122 30.47 4.49 -2.30
C PRO A 122 29.34 5.51 -2.18
N THR A 123 29.56 6.51 -1.33
CA THR A 123 28.67 7.67 -1.20
C THR A 123 28.65 8.41 -2.54
N LEU A 124 27.52 8.36 -3.25
CA LEU A 124 27.27 9.26 -4.37
C LEU A 124 27.19 10.70 -3.82
N PRO A 125 27.88 11.66 -4.44
CA PRO A 125 27.87 13.04 -3.97
C PRO A 125 26.49 13.67 -4.17
N GLY A 126 25.79 13.98 -3.07
CA GLY A 126 24.65 14.90 -3.07
C GLY A 126 23.33 14.43 -2.46
N VAL A 127 23.25 13.24 -1.86
CA VAL A 127 22.03 12.81 -1.16
C VAL A 127 22.13 13.18 0.32
N ASP A 128 21.62 14.35 0.67
CA ASP A 128 21.28 14.66 2.06
C ASP A 128 20.10 13.77 2.46
N VAL A 129 20.41 12.64 3.09
CA VAL A 129 19.40 11.74 3.70
C VAL A 129 18.77 12.49 4.87
N PRO A 130 17.47 12.84 4.86
CA PRO A 130 16.86 13.44 6.03
C PRO A 130 16.72 12.37 7.12
N SER A 131 17.40 12.64 8.24
CA SER A 131 17.25 11.93 9.51
C SER A 131 15.78 11.77 9.86
N SER A 132 15.39 10.62 10.44
CA SER A 132 14.06 10.30 10.98
C SER A 132 13.63 11.14 12.20
N ALA A 133 14.23 12.32 12.37
CA ALA A 133 13.73 13.32 13.30
C ALA A 133 12.43 13.88 12.71
N GLY A 134 11.35 13.89 13.51
CA GLY A 134 10.10 14.51 13.08
C GLY A 134 10.33 15.94 12.60
N LEU A 135 9.44 16.43 11.75
CA LEU A 135 9.55 17.78 11.18
C LEU A 135 9.75 18.80 12.31
N ASP A 136 10.85 19.56 12.28
CA ASP A 136 11.17 20.60 13.27
C ASP A 136 10.39 21.89 12.98
N MET A 137 9.09 21.75 12.78
CA MET A 137 8.19 22.87 12.54
C MET A 137 6.76 22.51 12.95
N PRO A 138 5.96 23.47 13.44
CA PRO A 138 4.56 23.23 13.73
C PRO A 138 3.74 23.06 12.44
N ILE A 139 2.68 22.24 12.49
CA ILE A 139 1.75 22.02 11.36
C ILE A 139 1.23 23.33 10.74
N THR A 140 0.97 24.36 11.54
CA THR A 140 0.49 25.65 11.02
C THR A 140 1.50 26.34 10.12
N GLU A 141 2.80 26.18 10.41
CA GLU A 141 3.87 26.68 9.57
C GLU A 141 4.01 25.82 8.31
N TYR A 142 3.92 24.49 8.43
CA TYR A 142 3.93 23.57 7.28
C TYR A 142 2.83 23.91 6.27
N LEU A 143 1.59 24.07 6.75
CA LEU A 143 0.45 24.47 5.90
C LEU A 143 0.63 25.88 5.29
N THR A 144 1.27 26.80 6.01
CA THR A 144 1.57 28.14 5.51
C THR A 144 2.56 28.06 4.34
N ILE A 145 3.62 27.26 4.48
CA ILE A 145 4.60 27.06 3.41
C ILE A 145 3.95 26.42 2.18
N LEU A 146 3.13 25.39 2.36
CA LEU A 146 2.42 24.75 1.24
C LEU A 146 1.49 25.72 0.51
N ARG A 147 0.76 26.57 1.24
CA ARG A 147 -0.07 27.62 0.65
C ARG A 147 0.77 28.64 -0.12
N ASP A 148 1.85 29.10 0.47
CA ASP A 148 2.71 30.12 -0.14
C ASP A 148 3.45 29.60 -1.39
N LYS A 149 3.68 28.28 -1.46
CA LYS A 149 4.18 27.57 -2.66
C LYS A 149 3.11 27.29 -3.71
N GLY A 150 1.83 27.43 -3.37
CA GLY A 150 0.72 27.09 -4.26
C GLY A 150 0.28 25.62 -4.24
N TYR A 151 0.95 24.78 -3.44
CA TYR A 151 0.62 23.34 -3.34
C TYR A 151 -0.71 23.11 -2.64
N LEU A 152 -1.06 23.97 -1.69
CA LEU A 152 -2.30 23.82 -0.92
C LEU A 152 -3.54 24.21 -1.76
N GLY A 153 -4.40 23.24 -2.05
CA GLY A 153 -5.60 23.45 -2.85
C GLY A 153 -5.76 22.33 -3.89
N ASP A 154 -5.44 22.66 -5.13
CA ASP A 154 -5.63 21.78 -6.29
C ASP A 154 -4.66 20.60 -6.28
N GLU A 155 -3.38 20.82 -5.92
CA GLU A 155 -2.37 19.75 -5.86
C GLU A 155 -2.49 18.93 -4.56
N VAL A 156 -2.54 19.63 -3.41
CA VAL A 156 -2.56 19.02 -2.08
C VAL A 156 -3.69 19.60 -1.25
N SER A 157 -4.70 18.79 -0.94
CA SER A 157 -5.80 19.20 -0.06
C SER A 157 -5.33 19.49 1.37
N SER A 158 -6.08 20.26 2.15
CA SER A 158 -5.78 20.48 3.58
C SER A 158 -5.83 19.21 4.43
N PHE A 159 -6.54 18.17 3.97
CA PHE A 159 -6.49 16.85 4.59
C PHE A 159 -5.16 16.16 4.25
N SER A 160 -4.85 16.03 2.96
CA SER A 160 -3.59 15.47 2.44
C SER A 160 -2.37 16.11 3.09
N ALA A 161 -2.35 17.43 3.19
CA ALA A 161 -1.24 18.18 3.81
C ALA A 161 -1.00 17.82 5.28
N ARG A 162 -2.07 17.57 6.05
CA ARG A 162 -1.94 17.10 7.44
C ARG A 162 -1.39 15.68 7.49
N GLN A 163 -1.87 14.80 6.61
CA GLN A 163 -1.35 13.44 6.52
C GLN A 163 0.13 13.40 6.12
N LEU A 164 0.54 14.24 5.16
CA LEU A 164 1.95 14.39 4.77
C LEU A 164 2.81 14.85 5.95
N TYR A 165 2.32 15.83 6.73
CA TYR A 165 2.99 16.28 7.95
C TYR A 165 3.11 15.17 9.00
N ASP A 166 2.01 14.44 9.27
CA ASP A 166 1.99 13.32 10.21
C ASP A 166 2.93 12.18 9.75
N GLY A 167 3.04 11.99 8.43
CA GLY A 167 3.98 11.08 7.78
C GLY A 167 5.43 11.56 7.76
N ASN A 168 5.73 12.73 8.36
CA ASN A 168 7.03 13.40 8.38
C ASN A 168 7.62 13.68 6.99
N VAL A 169 6.77 13.91 5.99
CA VAL A 169 7.21 14.25 4.64
C VAL A 169 7.70 15.70 4.61
N PRO A 170 8.97 15.96 4.27
CA PRO A 170 9.50 17.31 4.26
C PRO A 170 9.05 18.07 3.01
N ILE A 171 8.90 19.39 3.15
CA ILE A 171 8.59 20.29 2.03
C ILE A 171 9.59 20.13 0.88
N SER A 172 10.87 19.89 1.18
CA SER A 172 11.90 19.68 0.16
C SER A 172 11.68 18.42 -0.69
N TYR A 173 11.00 17.40 -0.17
CA TYR A 173 10.62 16.22 -0.94
C TYR A 173 9.43 16.53 -1.85
N LEU A 174 8.45 17.30 -1.36
CA LEU A 174 7.35 17.79 -2.20
C LEU A 174 7.83 18.69 -3.33
N ASP A 175 8.83 19.56 -3.05
CA ASP A 175 9.48 20.37 -4.09
C ASP A 175 10.12 19.51 -5.18
N GLN A 176 10.76 18.40 -4.80
CA GLN A 176 11.34 17.45 -5.75
C GLN A 176 10.26 16.78 -6.61
N LEU A 177 9.18 16.30 -5.98
CA LEU A 177 8.05 15.70 -6.71
C LEU A 177 7.38 16.69 -7.65
N GLN A 178 7.20 17.95 -7.25
CA GLN A 178 6.64 18.99 -8.12
C GLN A 178 7.53 19.24 -9.34
N ASN A 179 8.85 19.36 -9.12
CA ASN A 179 9.79 19.64 -10.19
C ASN A 179 9.88 18.49 -11.21
N ALA A 180 9.68 17.26 -10.76
CA ALA A 180 9.62 16.07 -11.61
C ALA A 180 8.21 15.80 -12.18
N GLY A 181 7.20 16.61 -11.82
CA GLY A 181 5.84 16.47 -12.32
C GLY A 181 5.00 15.38 -11.65
N PHE A 182 5.47 14.78 -10.55
CA PHE A 182 4.76 13.72 -9.84
C PHE A 182 3.77 14.21 -8.78
N LEU A 183 3.92 15.45 -8.29
CA LEU A 183 3.15 15.89 -7.10
C LEU A 183 1.63 15.90 -7.35
N GLU A 184 1.20 16.27 -8.55
CA GLU A 184 -0.23 16.30 -8.92
C GLU A 184 -0.80 14.89 -9.16
N ASP A 185 0.03 13.95 -9.60
CA ASP A 185 -0.38 12.59 -9.96
C ASP A 185 -0.39 11.63 -8.75
N LEU A 186 0.36 11.95 -7.71
CA LEU A 186 0.51 11.10 -6.54
C LEU A 186 -0.50 11.43 -5.44
N SER A 187 -1.19 10.39 -4.97
CA SER A 187 -1.95 10.49 -3.72
C SER A 187 -1.00 10.73 -2.54
N PHE A 188 -1.49 11.39 -1.47
CA PHE A 188 -0.71 11.57 -0.25
C PHE A 188 -0.22 10.24 0.35
N VAL A 189 -1.00 9.17 0.18
CA VAL A 189 -0.61 7.82 0.62
C VAL A 189 0.66 7.39 -0.11
N TYR A 190 0.73 7.57 -1.43
CA TYR A 190 1.89 7.18 -2.23
C TYR A 190 3.11 8.03 -1.87
N ILE A 191 2.93 9.34 -1.72
CA ILE A 191 4.01 10.26 -1.32
C ILE A 191 4.63 9.85 0.02
N ILE A 192 3.80 9.61 1.05
CA ILE A 192 4.27 9.17 2.38
C ILE A 192 5.02 7.85 2.25
N ASN A 193 4.48 6.90 1.52
CA ASN A 193 5.09 5.60 1.40
C ASN A 193 6.40 5.63 0.62
N TYR A 194 6.48 6.33 -0.51
CA TYR A 194 7.73 6.47 -1.26
C TYR A 194 8.81 7.13 -0.40
N TYR A 195 8.44 8.17 0.35
CA TYR A 195 9.35 8.82 1.29
C TYR A 195 9.84 7.85 2.39
N GLN A 196 8.92 7.13 3.03
CA GLN A 196 9.25 6.21 4.13
C GLN A 196 10.06 4.99 3.67
N ASN A 197 9.76 4.46 2.48
CA ASN A 197 10.49 3.35 1.87
C ASN A 197 11.74 3.82 1.12
N GLN A 198 12.08 5.11 1.19
CA GLN A 198 13.28 5.70 0.58
C GLN A 198 13.38 5.40 -0.92
N ILE A 199 12.25 5.40 -1.62
CA ILE A 199 12.20 5.21 -3.07
C ILE A 199 12.81 6.47 -3.72
N PRO A 200 13.92 6.37 -4.46
CA PRO A 200 14.55 7.52 -5.07
C PRO A 200 13.67 8.08 -6.18
N LEU A 201 13.58 9.42 -6.27
CA LEU A 201 12.85 10.07 -7.36
C LEU A 201 13.40 9.66 -8.73
N SER A 202 14.72 9.49 -8.85
CA SER A 202 15.35 9.01 -10.09
C SER A 202 14.89 7.62 -10.53
N TYR A 203 14.46 6.77 -9.59
CA TYR A 203 13.89 5.47 -9.94
C TYR A 203 12.48 5.64 -10.53
N LEU A 204 11.64 6.49 -9.93
CA LEU A 204 10.31 6.82 -10.47
C LEU A 204 10.41 7.45 -11.86
N GLU A 205 11.31 8.43 -12.04
CA GLU A 205 11.60 9.05 -13.33
C GLU A 205 12.03 8.00 -14.36
N SER A 206 12.90 7.06 -13.99
CA SER A 206 13.35 6.00 -14.91
C SER A 206 12.21 5.08 -15.37
N LEU A 207 11.24 4.79 -14.49
CA LEU A 207 10.06 4.00 -14.84
C LEU A 207 9.12 4.79 -15.76
N GLN A 208 8.97 6.10 -15.51
CA GLN A 208 8.12 6.98 -16.31
C GLN A 208 8.70 7.20 -17.70
N GLU A 209 10.00 7.49 -17.81
CA GLU A 209 10.71 7.63 -19.08
C GLU A 209 10.66 6.34 -19.92
N ALA A 210 10.68 5.19 -19.25
CA ALA A 210 10.53 3.88 -19.87
C ALA A 210 9.10 3.54 -20.30
N GLY A 211 8.10 4.36 -19.93
CA GLY A 211 6.69 4.09 -20.21
C GLY A 211 6.13 2.90 -19.43
N VAL A 212 6.79 2.50 -18.34
CA VAL A 212 6.39 1.35 -17.51
C VAL A 212 5.65 1.82 -16.26
N TYR A 213 5.89 3.05 -15.81
CA TYR A 213 5.32 3.57 -14.56
C TYR A 213 3.78 3.52 -14.49
N GLU A 214 3.09 3.80 -15.60
CA GLU A 214 1.62 3.82 -15.65
C GLU A 214 1.00 2.42 -15.50
N GLU A 215 1.77 1.37 -15.79
CA GLU A 215 1.36 -0.04 -15.66
C GLU A 215 1.54 -0.58 -14.24
N LEU A 216 2.24 0.16 -13.38
CA LEU A 216 2.62 -0.30 -12.06
C LEU A 216 1.73 0.32 -10.98
N SER A 217 1.23 -0.55 -10.10
CA SER A 217 0.67 -0.06 -8.85
C SER A 217 1.79 0.44 -7.93
N PHE A 218 1.42 1.24 -6.94
CA PHE A 218 2.32 1.64 -5.86
C PHE A 218 3.01 0.43 -5.18
N VAL A 219 2.27 -0.67 -5.01
CA VAL A 219 2.78 -1.91 -4.41
C VAL A 219 3.88 -2.49 -5.30
N ASP A 220 3.68 -2.50 -6.62
CA ASP A 220 4.65 -3.03 -7.57
C ASP A 220 5.93 -2.19 -7.56
N VAL A 221 5.82 -0.86 -7.69
CA VAL A 221 6.97 0.06 -7.65
C VAL A 221 7.82 -0.15 -6.39
N THR A 222 7.16 -0.21 -5.23
CA THR A 222 7.85 -0.39 -3.94
C THR A 222 8.53 -1.75 -3.84
N ASN A 223 7.84 -2.83 -4.22
CA ASN A 223 8.39 -4.18 -4.13
C ASN A 223 9.51 -4.41 -5.14
N PHE A 224 9.39 -3.92 -6.36
CA PHE A 224 10.43 -4.03 -7.37
C PHE A 224 11.70 -3.32 -6.95
N TYR A 225 11.59 -2.10 -6.40
CA TYR A 225 12.74 -1.39 -5.86
C TYR A 225 13.39 -2.15 -4.69
N GLN A 226 12.59 -2.61 -3.72
CA GLN A 226 13.10 -3.31 -2.54
C GLN A 226 13.73 -4.68 -2.84
N ASN A 227 13.35 -5.30 -3.96
CA ASN A 227 13.88 -6.60 -4.39
C ASN A 227 14.90 -6.46 -5.53
N ASP A 228 15.41 -5.25 -5.78
CA ASP A 228 16.40 -4.94 -6.80
C ASP A 228 16.02 -5.42 -8.22
N VAL A 229 14.72 -5.45 -8.53
CA VAL A 229 14.25 -5.81 -9.87
C VAL A 229 14.65 -4.70 -10.83
N SER A 230 15.52 -5.02 -11.78
CA SER A 230 16.06 -4.00 -12.70
C SER A 230 14.97 -3.42 -13.61
N THR A 231 15.02 -2.11 -13.84
CA THR A 231 14.16 -1.41 -14.82
C THR A 231 14.21 -2.07 -16.21
N ASP A 232 15.40 -2.53 -16.66
CA ASP A 232 15.55 -3.23 -17.96
C ASP A 232 14.70 -4.49 -18.06
N TYR A 233 14.60 -5.25 -16.97
CA TYR A 233 13.75 -6.45 -16.92
C TYR A 233 12.26 -6.09 -16.96
N LEU A 234 11.85 -5.05 -16.22
CA LEU A 234 10.47 -4.56 -16.25
C LEU A 234 10.08 -4.05 -17.64
N ILE A 235 10.99 -3.35 -18.33
CA ILE A 235 10.81 -2.88 -19.70
C ILE A 235 10.56 -4.07 -20.63
N LYS A 236 11.41 -5.10 -20.59
CA LYS A 236 11.26 -6.28 -21.45
C LYS A 236 9.95 -7.02 -21.19
N LEU A 237 9.55 -7.16 -19.93
CA LEU A 237 8.26 -7.76 -19.58
C LEU A 237 7.09 -6.93 -20.12
N ASN A 238 7.18 -5.60 -20.03
CA ASN A 238 6.15 -4.71 -20.56
C ASN A 238 6.05 -4.81 -22.09
N GLU A 239 7.19 -4.76 -22.79
CA GLU A 239 7.26 -4.86 -24.26
C GLU A 239 6.73 -6.20 -24.79
N ALA A 240 6.93 -7.29 -24.03
CA ALA A 240 6.39 -8.61 -24.35
C ALA A 240 4.92 -8.81 -23.91
N GLY A 241 4.34 -7.84 -23.19
CA GLY A 241 2.95 -7.90 -22.73
C GLY A 241 2.72 -8.76 -21.48
N TYR A 242 3.78 -9.16 -20.77
CA TYR A 242 3.65 -9.97 -19.55
C TYR A 242 3.42 -9.12 -18.29
N LEU A 243 3.83 -7.85 -18.30
CA LEU A 243 3.89 -7.07 -17.06
C LEU A 243 2.50 -6.79 -16.45
N GLU A 244 1.48 -6.54 -17.27
CA GLU A 244 0.09 -6.34 -16.80
C GLU A 244 -0.51 -7.62 -16.17
N ASP A 245 -0.12 -8.80 -16.67
CA ASP A 245 -0.70 -10.08 -16.24
C ASP A 245 0.00 -10.68 -15.02
N LEU A 246 1.26 -10.32 -14.79
CA LEU A 246 2.07 -10.87 -13.72
C LEU A 246 1.98 -10.03 -12.44
N SER A 247 1.64 -10.69 -11.32
CA SER A 247 1.79 -10.07 -10.00
C SER A 247 3.26 -9.73 -9.70
N PHE A 248 3.51 -8.73 -8.85
CA PHE A 248 4.88 -8.38 -8.44
C PHE A 248 5.64 -9.58 -7.86
N VAL A 249 4.96 -10.50 -7.18
CA VAL A 249 5.55 -11.71 -6.61
C VAL A 249 6.15 -12.57 -7.71
N TYR A 250 5.43 -12.73 -8.83
CA TYR A 250 5.89 -13.55 -9.95
C TYR A 250 7.04 -12.87 -10.68
N VAL A 251 6.92 -11.58 -10.99
CA VAL A 251 7.98 -10.79 -11.62
C VAL A 251 9.27 -10.85 -10.79
N THR A 252 9.16 -10.63 -9.47
CA THR A 252 10.31 -10.69 -8.56
C THR A 252 10.93 -12.08 -8.50
N ASN A 253 10.11 -13.14 -8.43
CA ASN A 253 10.63 -14.51 -8.41
C ASN A 253 11.29 -14.88 -9.74
N PHE A 254 10.69 -14.54 -10.87
CA PHE A 254 11.28 -14.74 -12.19
C PHE A 254 12.64 -14.05 -12.28
N TYR A 255 12.70 -12.77 -11.89
CA TYR A 255 13.94 -12.01 -11.88
C TYR A 255 15.02 -12.65 -10.99
N GLN A 256 14.69 -13.00 -9.74
CA GLN A 256 15.62 -13.60 -8.77
C GLN A 256 16.11 -14.99 -9.19
N ASN A 257 15.31 -15.72 -9.98
CA ASN A 257 15.68 -17.04 -10.52
C ASN A 257 16.24 -16.95 -11.94
N GLY A 258 16.47 -15.75 -12.47
CA GLY A 258 17.04 -15.52 -13.78
C GLY A 258 16.14 -15.88 -14.95
N VAL A 259 14.85 -16.13 -14.73
CA VAL A 259 13.89 -16.43 -15.81
C VAL A 259 13.85 -15.24 -16.76
N THR A 260 14.19 -15.48 -18.02
CA THR A 260 14.27 -14.44 -19.04
C THR A 260 12.96 -14.29 -19.79
N VAL A 261 12.69 -13.11 -20.34
CA VAL A 261 11.51 -12.89 -21.19
C VAL A 261 11.54 -13.80 -22.42
N GLU A 262 12.72 -14.03 -22.98
CA GLU A 262 12.92 -14.95 -24.11
C GLU A 262 12.53 -16.40 -23.78
N PHE A 263 12.58 -16.79 -22.50
CA PHE A 263 12.14 -18.12 -22.08
C PHE A 263 10.62 -18.17 -21.93
N LEU A 264 10.00 -17.11 -21.40
CA LEU A 264 8.54 -16.99 -21.35
C LEU A 264 7.94 -17.01 -22.76
N ASP A 265 8.54 -16.29 -23.71
CA ASP A 265 8.14 -16.28 -25.12
C ASP A 265 8.19 -17.70 -25.73
N GLN A 266 9.26 -18.46 -25.45
CA GLN A 266 9.39 -19.85 -25.91
C GLN A 266 8.28 -20.75 -25.36
N LEU A 267 7.94 -20.60 -24.07
CA LEU A 267 6.82 -21.34 -23.48
C LEU A 267 5.50 -20.95 -24.12
N GLN A 268 5.29 -19.67 -24.42
CA GLN A 268 4.06 -19.20 -25.06
C GLN A 268 3.95 -19.68 -26.50
N GLU A 269 5.03 -19.64 -27.29
CA GLU A 269 5.08 -20.17 -28.66
C GLU A 269 4.80 -21.68 -28.71
N GLN A 270 5.23 -22.42 -27.69
CA GLN A 270 4.97 -23.86 -27.56
C GLN A 270 3.58 -24.18 -27.00
N GLY A 271 2.82 -23.16 -26.59
CA GLY A 271 1.51 -23.31 -25.96
C GLY A 271 1.58 -23.87 -24.53
N LEU A 272 2.74 -23.79 -23.87
CA LEU A 272 2.97 -24.29 -22.52
C LEU A 272 2.81 -23.23 -21.45
N TYR A 273 2.92 -21.93 -21.79
CA TYR A 273 2.86 -20.84 -20.80
C TYR A 273 1.59 -20.89 -19.94
N GLU A 274 0.42 -21.10 -20.56
CA GLU A 274 -0.88 -21.17 -19.88
C GLU A 274 -1.08 -22.47 -19.07
N ASP A 275 -0.36 -23.53 -19.43
CA ASP A 275 -0.49 -24.85 -18.78
C ASP A 275 0.40 -24.98 -17.52
N LEU A 276 1.40 -24.10 -17.39
CA LEU A 276 2.39 -24.13 -16.33
C LEU A 276 2.07 -23.09 -15.26
N ASN A 277 2.17 -23.48 -13.99
CA ASN A 277 2.16 -22.47 -12.93
C ASN A 277 3.56 -21.83 -12.80
N PHE A 278 3.64 -20.70 -12.09
CA PHE A 278 4.90 -19.96 -11.97
C PHE A 278 6.06 -20.78 -11.38
N LEU A 279 5.79 -21.71 -10.44
CA LEU A 279 6.83 -22.58 -9.86
C LEU A 279 7.36 -23.56 -10.91
N ASP A 280 6.47 -24.09 -11.76
CA ASP A 280 6.84 -24.98 -12.84
C ASP A 280 7.69 -24.25 -13.89
N ILE A 281 7.35 -22.99 -14.21
CA ILE A 281 8.16 -22.15 -15.12
C ILE A 281 9.57 -21.95 -14.57
N VAL A 282 9.70 -21.61 -13.29
CA VAL A 282 11.01 -21.42 -12.63
C VAL A 282 11.81 -22.73 -12.59
N ASP A 283 11.19 -23.85 -12.18
CA ASP A 283 11.84 -25.16 -12.13
C ASP A 283 12.29 -25.63 -13.52
N LEU A 284 11.46 -25.40 -14.55
CA LEU A 284 11.81 -25.73 -15.93
C LEU A 284 13.00 -24.88 -16.41
N TYR A 285 12.98 -23.56 -16.17
CA TYR A 285 14.09 -22.69 -16.52
C TYR A 285 15.40 -23.14 -15.87
N GLN A 286 15.35 -23.50 -14.58
CA GLN A 286 16.51 -23.99 -13.84
C GLN A 286 17.02 -25.34 -14.36
N ARG A 287 16.15 -26.24 -14.84
CA ARG A 287 16.58 -27.51 -15.43
C ARG A 287 17.21 -27.37 -16.81
N GLU A 288 16.79 -26.36 -17.57
CA GLU A 288 17.35 -26.11 -18.91
C GLU A 288 18.65 -25.29 -18.86
N ASN A 289 18.81 -24.43 -17.85
CA ASN A 289 19.93 -23.49 -17.74
C ASN A 289 20.83 -23.70 -16.52
N GLY A 290 20.48 -24.64 -15.63
CA GLY A 290 21.29 -25.06 -14.50
C GLY A 290 22.11 -26.31 -14.82
N ASP A 291 23.42 -26.23 -14.60
CA ASP A 291 24.34 -27.39 -14.51
C ASP A 291 24.08 -28.24 -13.25
#